data_AF-A0A3A9Z4L2-F1
#
_entry.id   AF-A0A3A9Z4L2-F1
#
_cell.length_a   1.000
_cell.length_b   1.000
_cell.length_c   1.000
_cell.angle_alpha   90.00
_cell.angle_beta   90.00
_cell.angle_gamma   90.00
#
_symmetry.space_group_name_H-M   'P 1'
#
loop_
_entity.id
_entity.type
_entity.pdbx_description
1 polymer ?
#
loop_
_entity_poly.entity_id
_entity_poly.type
_entity_poly.pdbx_seq_one_letter_code
_entity_poly.pdbx_strand_id
1 'polypeptide(L)'
;MASRHWDLGVEGNLVWRYFPEGRETIARLVADSFEYGTDDDLPPQVLDQFEYYTHVVGPLVYDHLGSRPLDPDLLRRFCAFCRELLAHADAHPGPVAWEIEYHLQMYALYDLDAPKVTEALRAADPELVRIIDQRWPGMAAESTE
;
A
#
# COMPACT_ATOMS: atom_id res chain seq x y z
N MET A 1 -29.68 3.39 -14.64
CA MET A 1 -28.34 3.06 -15.17
C MET A 1 -27.49 2.66 -13.99
N ALA A 2 -27.04 1.40 -13.91
CA ALA A 2 -26.05 1.03 -12.90
C ALA A 2 -24.78 1.83 -13.22
N SER A 3 -24.28 2.63 -12.26
CA SER A 3 -22.97 3.23 -12.39
C SER A 3 -21.97 2.09 -12.55
N ARG A 4 -21.36 1.98 -13.73
CA ARG A 4 -20.23 1.07 -13.94
C ARG A 4 -19.07 1.64 -13.13
N HIS A 5 -18.97 1.20 -11.87
CA HIS A 5 -17.77 1.41 -11.08
C HIS A 5 -16.77 0.35 -11.48
N TRP A 6 -15.57 0.79 -11.82
CA TRP A 6 -14.42 -0.08 -11.94
C TRP A 6 -14.03 -0.52 -10.54
N ASP A 7 -13.81 -1.83 -10.39
CA ASP A 7 -13.30 -2.42 -9.16
C ASP A 7 -11.88 -2.91 -9.41
N LEU A 8 -10.92 -2.32 -8.71
CA LEU A 8 -9.49 -2.63 -8.81
C LEU A 8 -9.06 -3.73 -7.81
N GLY A 9 -10.02 -4.29 -7.08
CA GLY A 9 -9.76 -5.07 -5.86
C GLY A 9 -9.57 -4.16 -4.65
N VAL A 10 -9.54 -4.75 -3.46
CA VAL A 10 -9.49 -3.99 -2.19
C VAL A 10 -8.27 -3.09 -2.14
N GLU A 11 -7.09 -3.62 -2.42
CA GLU A 11 -5.83 -2.88 -2.28
C GLU A 11 -5.75 -1.80 -3.38
N GLY A 12 -6.05 -2.15 -4.63
CA GLY A 12 -6.12 -1.19 -5.74
C GLY A 12 -7.12 -0.04 -5.52
N ASN A 13 -8.30 -0.32 -4.97
CA ASN A 13 -9.30 0.71 -4.65
C ASN A 13 -8.82 1.64 -3.53
N LEU A 14 -8.11 1.11 -2.53
CA LEU A 14 -7.53 1.90 -1.45
C LEU A 14 -6.37 2.75 -1.96
N VAL A 15 -5.48 2.20 -2.80
CA VAL A 15 -4.41 2.97 -3.44
C VAL A 15 -4.99 4.11 -4.27
N TRP A 16 -6.02 3.84 -5.10
CA TRP A 16 -6.70 4.88 -5.88
C TRP A 16 -7.29 6.01 -5.02
N ARG A 17 -7.81 5.67 -3.82
CA ARG A 17 -8.40 6.62 -2.89
C ARG A 17 -7.34 7.46 -2.16
N TYR A 18 -6.32 6.81 -1.60
CA TYR A 18 -5.33 7.44 -0.72
C TYR A 18 -4.14 8.05 -1.46
N PHE A 19 -3.85 7.63 -2.69
CA PHE A 19 -2.70 8.09 -3.47
C PHE A 19 -3.14 8.57 -4.85
N PRO A 20 -3.81 9.74 -4.95
CA PRO A 20 -4.19 10.34 -6.24
C PRO A 20 -3.01 10.52 -7.20
N GLU A 21 -1.80 10.70 -6.68
CA GLU A 21 -0.55 10.79 -7.44
C GLU A 21 -0.27 9.51 -8.26
N GLY A 22 -0.71 8.36 -7.75
CA GLY A 22 -0.52 7.06 -8.39
C GLY A 22 -1.49 6.74 -9.52
N ARG A 23 -2.56 7.53 -9.70
CA ARG A 23 -3.68 7.17 -10.59
C ARG A 23 -3.27 7.06 -12.05
N GLU A 24 -2.33 7.88 -12.52
CA GLU A 24 -1.81 7.78 -13.88
C GLU A 24 -1.01 6.48 -14.07
N THR A 25 -0.23 6.08 -13.06
CA THR A 25 0.45 4.79 -13.07
C THR A 25 -0.54 3.63 -13.06
N ILE A 26 -1.59 3.67 -12.23
CA ILE A 26 -2.66 2.67 -12.23
C ILE A 26 -3.32 2.58 -13.61
N ALA A 27 -3.65 3.73 -14.22
CA ALA A 27 -4.28 3.76 -15.54
C ALA A 27 -3.40 3.10 -16.60
N ARG A 28 -2.08 3.31 -16.56
CA ARG A 28 -1.11 2.66 -17.45
C ARG A 28 -1.05 1.16 -17.21
N LEU A 29 -0.90 0.71 -15.97
CA LEU A 29 -0.90 -0.72 -15.63
C LEU A 29 -2.16 -1.43 -16.13
N VAL A 30 -3.33 -0.80 -15.93
CA VAL A 30 -4.60 -1.34 -16.43
C VAL A 30 -4.57 -1.41 -17.96
N ALA A 31 -4.15 -0.36 -18.65
CA ALA A 31 -4.06 -0.32 -20.11
C ALA A 31 -3.10 -1.41 -20.65
N ASP A 32 -1.91 -1.54 -20.07
CA ASP A 32 -0.90 -2.52 -20.46
C ASP A 32 -1.42 -3.96 -20.29
N SER A 33 -2.17 -4.24 -19.21
CA SER A 33 -2.82 -5.55 -19.00
C SER A 33 -3.88 -5.85 -20.07
N PHE A 34 -4.62 -4.83 -20.53
CA PHE A 34 -5.56 -4.99 -21.63
C PHE A 34 -4.87 -5.19 -22.98
N GLU A 35 -3.81 -4.44 -23.27
CA GLU A 35 -3.04 -4.56 -24.52
C GLU A 35 -2.37 -5.94 -24.64
N TYR A 36 -1.78 -6.45 -23.55
CA TYR A 36 -1.20 -7.79 -23.50
C TYR A 36 -2.25 -8.88 -23.80
N GLY A 37 -3.46 -8.75 -23.26
CA GLY A 37 -4.55 -9.68 -23.55
C GLY A 37 -4.98 -9.66 -25.02
N THR A 38 -4.97 -8.49 -25.66
CA THR A 38 -5.38 -8.37 -27.07
C THR A 38 -4.34 -8.88 -28.07
N ASP A 39 -3.06 -8.81 -27.74
CA ASP A 39 -2.00 -9.29 -28.63
C ASP A 39 -1.89 -10.82 -28.65
N ASP A 40 -2.26 -11.49 -27.55
CA ASP A 40 -2.19 -12.94 -27.39
C ASP A 40 -3.57 -13.67 -27.48
N ASP A 41 -4.64 -12.97 -27.87
CA ASP A 41 -6.04 -13.47 -27.83
C ASP A 41 -6.45 -14.04 -26.44
N LEU A 42 -5.86 -13.51 -25.38
CA LEU A 42 -6.10 -13.90 -23.99
C LEU A 42 -7.15 -13.01 -23.33
N PRO A 43 -7.91 -13.53 -22.34
CA PRO A 43 -8.80 -12.68 -21.55
C PRO A 43 -7.98 -11.62 -20.79
N PRO A 44 -8.53 -10.40 -20.58
CA PRO A 44 -7.87 -9.37 -19.78
C PRO A 44 -7.50 -9.91 -18.39
N GLN A 45 -6.24 -9.73 -17.99
CA GLN A 45 -5.80 -10.16 -16.68
C GLN A 45 -6.19 -9.12 -15.62
N VAL A 46 -6.74 -9.59 -14.50
CA VAL A 46 -6.92 -8.74 -13.32
C VAL A 46 -5.52 -8.41 -12.82
N LEU A 47 -5.24 -7.13 -12.59
CA LEU A 47 -3.97 -6.70 -12.02
C LEU A 47 -3.77 -7.39 -10.66
N ASP A 48 -2.61 -8.00 -10.50
CA ASP A 48 -2.18 -8.53 -9.21
C ASP A 48 -2.10 -7.37 -8.20
N GLN A 49 -2.54 -7.60 -6.97
CA GLN A 49 -2.51 -6.56 -5.94
C GLN A 49 -1.08 -6.10 -5.65
N PHE A 50 -0.10 -7.00 -5.81
CA PHE A 50 1.34 -6.71 -5.74
C PHE A 50 1.75 -5.53 -6.65
N GLU A 51 1.16 -5.41 -7.84
CA GLU A 51 1.50 -4.36 -8.81
C GLU A 51 1.24 -2.96 -8.25
N TYR A 52 0.19 -2.79 -7.44
CA TYR A 52 -0.10 -1.51 -6.80
C TYR A 52 0.95 -1.13 -5.76
N TYR A 53 1.53 -2.11 -5.05
CA TYR A 53 2.59 -1.81 -4.11
C TYR A 53 3.88 -1.45 -4.83
N THR A 54 4.30 -2.27 -5.78
CA THR A 54 5.59 -2.08 -6.46
C THR A 54 5.64 -0.82 -7.31
N HIS A 55 4.54 -0.47 -7.98
CA HIS A 55 4.53 0.64 -8.94
C HIS A 55 3.92 1.93 -8.39
N VAL A 56 3.22 1.88 -7.25
CA VAL A 56 2.58 3.07 -6.69
C VAL A 56 2.97 3.30 -5.24
N VAL A 57 2.62 2.40 -4.32
CA VAL A 57 2.82 2.65 -2.88
C VAL A 57 4.30 2.74 -2.55
N GLY A 58 5.10 1.76 -2.97
CA GLY A 58 6.54 1.69 -2.76
C GLY A 58 7.25 2.96 -3.23
N PRO A 59 7.16 3.37 -4.51
CA PRO A 59 7.77 4.61 -4.98
C PRO A 59 7.31 5.85 -4.18
N LEU A 60 6.02 5.97 -3.86
CA LEU A 60 5.53 7.10 -3.06
C LEU A 60 6.08 7.09 -1.63
N VAL A 61 6.23 5.92 -1.03
CA VAL A 61 6.72 5.78 0.34
C VAL A 61 8.25 5.90 0.39
N TYR A 62 8.98 5.14 -0.42
CA TYR A 62 10.44 5.13 -0.46
C TYR A 62 11.02 6.46 -0.96
N ASP A 63 10.52 6.98 -2.08
CA ASP A 63 11.10 8.19 -2.66
C ASP A 63 10.65 9.46 -1.93
N HIS A 64 9.44 9.50 -1.36
CA HIS A 64 8.90 10.73 -0.74
C HIS A 64 8.83 10.72 0.79
N LEU A 65 8.61 9.58 1.46
CA LEU A 65 8.76 9.51 2.92
C LEU A 65 10.23 9.27 3.33
N GLY A 66 11.03 8.68 2.45
CA GLY A 66 12.49 8.59 2.62
C GLY A 66 13.25 9.89 2.30
N SER A 67 12.68 10.80 1.51
CA SER A 67 13.30 12.09 1.16
C SER A 67 12.91 13.21 2.14
N ARG A 68 13.79 14.22 2.24
CA ARG A 68 13.56 15.38 3.12
C ARG A 68 13.29 16.65 2.32
N PRO A 69 12.31 17.47 2.74
CA PRO A 69 11.42 17.29 3.90
C PRO A 69 10.30 16.26 3.67
N LEU A 70 9.91 15.54 4.73
CA LEU A 70 8.83 14.56 4.68
C LEU A 70 7.47 15.26 4.53
N ASP A 71 6.65 14.82 3.57
CA ASP A 71 5.32 15.37 3.33
C ASP A 71 4.31 14.88 4.39
N PRO A 72 3.80 15.78 5.27
CA PRO A 72 2.89 15.38 6.34
C PRO A 72 1.52 14.88 5.85
N ASP A 73 1.06 15.37 4.70
CA ASP A 73 -0.23 14.92 4.15
C ASP A 73 -0.10 13.52 3.55
N LEU A 74 1.00 13.25 2.84
CA LEU A 74 1.30 11.92 2.33
C LEU A 74 1.43 10.91 3.48
N LEU A 75 2.15 11.27 4.55
CA LEU A 75 2.29 10.42 5.74
C LEU A 75 0.94 10.10 6.37
N ARG A 76 0.07 11.11 6.53
CA ARG A 76 -1.27 10.94 7.09
C ARG A 76 -2.13 10.00 6.22
N ARG A 77 -2.08 10.16 4.89
CA ARG A 77 -2.78 9.29 3.94
C ARG A 77 -2.24 7.87 3.97
N PHE A 78 -0.93 7.71 4.07
CA PHE A 78 -0.27 6.42 4.25
C PHE A 78 -0.72 5.72 5.54
N CYS A 79 -0.73 6.42 6.68
CA CYS A 79 -1.23 5.83 7.93
C CYS A 79 -2.71 5.39 7.81
N ALA A 80 -3.56 6.21 7.19
CA ALA A 80 -4.96 5.87 6.98
C ALA A 80 -5.15 4.65 6.05
N PHE A 81 -4.35 4.59 4.97
CA PHE A 81 -4.29 3.45 4.06
C PHE A 81 -3.94 2.14 4.80
N CYS A 82 -2.87 2.15 5.60
CA CYS A 82 -2.45 0.98 6.39
C CYS A 82 -3.54 0.54 7.37
N ARG A 83 -4.22 1.47 8.05
CA ARG A 83 -5.30 1.12 8.99
C ARG A 83 -6.50 0.49 8.31
N GLU A 84 -6.91 1.00 7.15
CA GLU A 84 -8.06 0.45 6.43
C GLU A 84 -7.76 -0.95 5.90
N LEU A 85 -6.52 -1.21 5.44
CA LEU A 85 -6.07 -2.55 5.06
C LEU A 85 -6.03 -3.52 6.25
N LEU A 86 -5.44 -3.12 7.37
CA LEU A 86 -5.36 -3.98 8.55
C LEU A 86 -6.74 -4.28 9.13
N ALA A 87 -7.65 -3.29 9.13
CA ALA A 87 -9.04 -3.51 9.52
C ALA A 87 -9.77 -4.47 8.56
N HIS A 88 -9.46 -4.42 7.26
CA HIS A 88 -10.00 -5.36 6.29
C HIS A 88 -9.47 -6.79 6.53
N ALA A 89 -8.17 -6.94 6.79
CA ALA A 89 -7.56 -8.22 7.14
C ALA A 89 -8.19 -8.81 8.41
N ASP A 90 -8.41 -8.00 9.45
CA ASP A 90 -9.07 -8.44 10.69
C ASP A 90 -10.51 -8.92 10.47
N ALA A 91 -11.23 -8.27 9.56
CA ALA A 91 -12.58 -8.65 9.20
C ALA A 91 -12.63 -9.94 8.34
N HIS A 92 -11.53 -10.31 7.68
CA HIS A 92 -11.47 -11.42 6.71
C HIS A 92 -10.29 -12.36 6.99
N PRO A 93 -10.30 -13.10 8.13
CA PRO A 93 -9.19 -13.96 8.52
C PRO A 93 -8.96 -15.11 7.53
N GLY A 94 -7.71 -15.57 7.42
CA GLY A 94 -7.31 -16.65 6.52
C GLY A 94 -6.48 -16.13 5.33
N PRO A 95 -6.62 -16.71 4.13
CA PRO A 95 -5.78 -16.37 2.98
C PRO A 95 -5.78 -14.88 2.61
N VAL A 96 -6.94 -14.23 2.65
CA VAL A 96 -7.09 -12.80 2.32
C VAL A 96 -6.30 -11.91 3.30
N ALA A 97 -6.45 -12.17 4.61
CA ALA A 97 -5.67 -11.46 5.63
C ALA A 97 -4.17 -11.70 5.45
N TRP A 98 -3.76 -12.93 5.16
CA TRP A 98 -2.35 -13.27 4.93
C TRP A 98 -1.76 -12.54 3.73
N GLU A 99 -2.48 -12.47 2.60
CA GLU A 99 -2.02 -11.75 1.40
C GLU A 99 -1.84 -10.26 1.67
N ILE A 100 -2.82 -9.60 2.31
CA ILE A 100 -2.75 -8.19 2.67
C ILE A 100 -1.58 -7.93 3.63
N GLU A 101 -1.45 -8.75 4.67
CA GLU A 101 -0.38 -8.64 5.65
C GLU A 101 1.00 -8.83 4.99
N TYR A 102 1.13 -9.81 4.10
CA TYR A 102 2.35 -10.08 3.36
C TYR A 102 2.74 -8.91 2.46
N HIS A 103 1.80 -8.38 1.66
CA HIS A 103 2.06 -7.24 0.78
C HIS A 103 2.42 -5.98 1.55
N LEU A 104 1.66 -5.68 2.61
CA LEU A 104 1.91 -4.51 3.45
C LEU A 104 3.29 -4.62 4.12
N GLN A 105 3.61 -5.77 4.70
CA GLN A 105 4.89 -6.01 5.37
C GLN A 105 6.07 -5.88 4.39
N MET A 106 5.99 -6.54 3.23
CA MET A 106 7.13 -6.67 2.31
C MET A 106 7.35 -5.45 1.40
N TYR A 107 6.30 -4.71 1.06
CA TYR A 107 6.39 -3.70 -0.01
C TYR A 107 5.99 -2.29 0.40
N ALA A 108 5.32 -2.12 1.55
CA ALA A 108 4.96 -0.81 2.08
C ALA A 108 5.68 -0.47 3.38
N LEU A 109 5.94 -1.48 4.23
CA LEU A 109 6.55 -1.28 5.56
C LEU A 109 8.03 -1.67 5.62
N TYR A 110 8.48 -2.56 4.73
CA TYR A 110 9.90 -2.86 4.54
C TYR A 110 10.65 -1.54 4.30
N ASP A 111 11.79 -1.30 4.93
CA ASP A 111 12.55 -0.02 4.91
C ASP A 111 11.94 1.21 5.61
N LEU A 112 10.79 1.08 6.30
CA LEU A 112 10.30 2.14 7.21
C LEU A 112 11.00 2.16 8.57
N ASP A 113 11.90 1.21 8.83
CA ASP A 113 12.68 1.06 10.06
C ASP A 113 13.77 2.13 10.22
N ALA A 114 14.00 2.95 9.19
CA ALA A 114 14.84 4.13 9.28
C ALA A 114 14.36 5.03 10.45
N PRO A 115 15.19 5.31 11.47
CA PRO A 115 14.74 5.93 12.72
C PRO A 115 13.91 7.21 12.54
N LYS A 116 14.27 8.02 11.54
CA LYS A 116 13.61 9.29 11.22
C LYS A 116 12.20 9.12 10.63
N VAL A 117 11.96 8.03 9.90
CA VAL A 117 10.64 7.71 9.34
C VAL A 117 9.77 7.10 10.42
N THR A 118 10.32 6.20 11.24
CA THR A 118 9.67 5.66 12.44
C THR A 118 9.24 6.76 13.43
N GLU A 119 10.09 7.75 13.69
CA GLU A 119 9.76 8.91 14.53
C GLU A 119 8.59 9.70 13.98
N ALA A 120 8.60 9.98 12.67
CA ALA A 120 7.52 10.72 12.00
C ALA A 120 6.20 9.94 12.02
N LEU A 121 6.25 8.63 11.74
CA LEU A 121 5.11 7.72 11.84
C LEU A 121 4.56 7.67 13.26
N ARG A 122 5.43 7.53 14.28
CA ARG A 122 5.04 7.50 15.69
C ARG A 122 4.43 8.81 16.15
N ALA A 123 4.89 9.94 15.63
CA ALA A 123 4.29 11.25 15.89
C ALA A 123 2.93 11.42 15.20
N ALA A 124 2.77 10.88 13.98
CA ALA A 124 1.54 11.02 13.20
C ALA A 124 0.43 10.05 13.63
N ASP A 125 0.76 8.77 13.88
CA ASP A 125 -0.19 7.74 14.31
C ASP A 125 0.48 6.70 15.23
N PRO A 126 0.59 6.99 16.55
CA PRO A 126 1.21 6.07 17.50
C PRO A 126 0.45 4.75 17.66
N GLU A 127 -0.85 4.75 17.36
CA GLU A 127 -1.68 3.55 17.46
C GLU A 127 -1.41 2.59 16.31
N LEU A 128 -1.23 3.11 15.09
CA LEU A 128 -0.79 2.30 13.96
C LEU A 128 0.57 1.66 14.24
N VAL A 129 1.52 2.42 14.80
CA VAL A 129 2.84 1.90 15.20
C VAL A 129 2.70 0.75 16.21
N ARG A 130 1.80 0.88 17.19
CA ARG A 130 1.52 -0.18 18.17
C ARG A 130 0.96 -1.43 17.50
N ILE A 131 0.06 -1.28 16.52
CA ILE A 131 -0.51 -2.41 15.77
C ILE A 131 0.58 -3.11 14.95
N ILE A 132 1.42 -2.34 14.25
CA ILE A 132 2.53 -2.87 13.44
C ILE A 132 3.48 -3.68 14.34
N ASP A 133 3.89 -3.14 15.48
CA ASP A 133 4.80 -3.84 16.40
C ASP A 133 4.19 -5.11 17.01
N GLN A 134 2.86 -5.14 17.22
CA GLN A 134 2.17 -6.33 17.70
C GLN A 134 2.08 -7.45 16.65
N ARG A 135 1.93 -7.11 15.36
CA ARG A 135 1.86 -8.09 14.27
C ARG A 135 3.24 -8.53 13.82
N TRP A 136 4.19 -7.60 13.76
CA TRP A 136 5.55 -7.80 13.30
C TRP A 136 6.55 -7.20 14.30
N PRO A 137 6.83 -7.92 15.39
CA PRO A 137 7.74 -7.44 16.43
C PRO A 137 9.10 -7.04 15.85
N GLY A 138 9.57 -5.85 16.22
CA GLY A 138 10.86 -5.34 15.78
C GLY A 138 10.85 -4.53 14.48
N MET A 139 9.72 -4.45 13.77
CA MET A 139 9.58 -3.62 12.57
C MET A 139 9.44 -2.12 12.87
N ALA A 140 8.87 -1.79 14.02
CA ALA A 140 8.70 -0.41 14.49
C ALA A 140 9.67 -0.01 15.60
N ALA A 141 10.50 -0.95 16.05
CA ALA A 141 11.53 -0.70 17.04
C ALA A 141 12.76 -0.13 16.35
N GLU A 142 13.36 0.91 16.93
CA GLU A 142 14.74 1.23 16.61
C GLU A 142 15.55 -0.01 16.98
N SER A 143 16.18 -0.64 16.00
CA SER A 143 17.21 -1.63 16.29
C SER A 143 18.34 -0.90 16.99
N THR A 144 18.28 -0.83 18.32
CA THR A 144 19.46 -0.54 19.13
C THR A 144 20.44 -1.67 18.87
N GLU A 145 21.51 -1.34 18.14
CA GLU A 145 22.77 -2.08 18.15
C GLU A 145 23.24 -2.39 19.59
#